data_AF-A5DTD3-F1
#
_entry.id   AF-A5DTD3-F1
#
_cell.length_a   1.000
_cell.length_b   1.000
_cell.length_c   1.000
_cell.angle_alpha   90.00
_cell.angle_beta   90.00
_cell.angle_gamma   90.00
#
_symmetry.space_group_name_H-M   'P 1'
#
loop_
_entity.id
_entity.type
_entity.pdbx_description
1 polymer ?
#
loop_
_entity_poly.entity_id
_entity_poly.type
_entity_poly.pdbx_seq_one_letter_code
_entity_poly.pdbx_strand_id
1 'polypeptide(L)'
;MKRMFPVFEGGYTADNLTEIPTPHKTLTDRFITIEKNEPFGPVDAAKILKLEPAAETLKSLTEFNLEEAQKKQQLVEDKKINVVYGKKREADRALFKFTVKNVGEFGHRYGASRRDKKIDRRVGFDAAGRMVYMHPPQ
;
A
#
# COMPACT_ATOMS: atom_id res chain seq x y z
N MET A 1 -27.72 -0.24 22.51
CA MET A 1 -27.23 0.10 21.16
C MET A 1 -28.18 -0.30 20.03
N LYS A 2 -28.82 -1.49 20.04
CA LYS A 2 -29.77 -1.89 18.97
C LYS A 2 -30.99 -0.98 18.77
N ARG A 3 -31.40 -0.24 19.81
CA ARG A 3 -32.46 0.80 19.75
C ARG A 3 -31.94 2.21 19.42
N MET A 4 -30.62 2.39 19.34
CA MET A 4 -29.98 3.70 19.08
C MET A 4 -29.56 3.85 17.62
N PHE A 5 -29.20 2.74 16.96
CA PHE A 5 -28.77 2.74 15.56
C PHE A 5 -29.79 2.01 14.68
N PRO A 6 -29.94 2.42 13.41
CA PRO A 6 -30.79 1.71 12.46
C PRO A 6 -30.29 0.27 12.27
N VAL A 7 -31.23 -0.65 12.08
CA VAL A 7 -30.92 -2.04 11.77
C VAL A 7 -30.69 -2.15 10.26
N PHE A 8 -29.62 -2.84 9.86
CA PHE A 8 -29.35 -3.14 8.47
C PHE A 8 -30.32 -4.22 7.96
N GLU A 9 -31.15 -3.89 6.98
CA GLU A 9 -32.17 -4.79 6.42
C GLU A 9 -31.86 -5.25 4.98
N GLY A 10 -30.75 -4.78 4.40
CA GLY A 10 -30.38 -5.08 3.01
C GLY A 10 -31.24 -4.35 1.97
N GLY A 11 -30.96 -4.58 0.68
CA GLY A 11 -31.68 -3.90 -0.41
C GLY A 11 -31.16 -2.49 -0.69
N TYR A 12 -32.03 -1.48 -0.70
CA TYR A 12 -31.66 -0.08 -0.98
C TYR A 12 -30.74 0.54 0.06
N THR A 13 -30.74 0.03 1.29
CA THR A 13 -29.85 0.48 2.36
C THR A 13 -28.55 -0.33 2.41
N ALA A 14 -28.29 -1.16 1.38
CA ALA A 14 -27.04 -1.88 1.26
C ALA A 14 -25.89 -0.92 0.94
N ASP A 15 -24.70 -1.23 1.45
CA ASP A 15 -23.49 -0.48 1.13
C ASP A 15 -23.13 -0.65 -0.36
N ASN A 16 -22.53 0.38 -0.93
CA ASN A 16 -22.11 0.36 -2.33
C ASN A 16 -20.81 -0.41 -2.51
N LEU A 17 -20.89 -1.57 -3.16
CA LEU A 17 -19.75 -2.45 -3.42
C LEU A 17 -18.87 -2.01 -4.59
N THR A 18 -19.19 -0.88 -5.24
CA THR A 18 -18.47 -0.39 -6.43
C THR A 18 -17.65 0.87 -6.18
N GLU A 19 -17.50 1.26 -4.91
CA GLU A 19 -16.72 2.44 -4.55
C GLU A 19 -15.22 2.17 -4.69
N ILE A 20 -14.57 2.93 -5.56
CA ILE A 20 -13.11 2.94 -5.72
C ILE A 20 -12.51 4.23 -5.13
N PRO A 21 -11.31 4.19 -4.53
CA PRO A 21 -10.65 5.39 -4.06
C PRO A 21 -10.25 6.28 -5.25
N THR A 22 -10.52 7.58 -5.14
CA THR A 22 -10.24 8.56 -6.21
C THR A 22 -8.76 8.96 -6.25
N PRO A 23 -7.99 8.61 -7.29
CA PRO A 23 -6.57 8.97 -7.38
C PRO A 23 -6.41 10.46 -7.75
N HIS A 24 -5.35 11.09 -7.23
CA HIS A 24 -5.08 12.53 -7.46
C HIS A 24 -5.11 12.96 -8.93
N LYS A 25 -4.69 12.11 -9.86
CA LYS A 25 -4.68 12.42 -11.29
C LYS A 25 -6.08 12.58 -11.90
N THR A 26 -7.10 11.98 -11.29
CA THR A 26 -8.51 12.08 -11.76
C THR A 26 -9.23 13.31 -11.25
N LEU A 27 -8.68 13.99 -10.22
CA LEU A 27 -9.29 15.19 -9.63
C LEU A 27 -9.13 16.44 -10.51
N THR A 28 -8.29 16.38 -11.54
CA THR A 28 -8.02 17.49 -12.45
C THR A 28 -8.76 17.30 -13.76
N ASP A 29 -9.59 18.28 -14.12
CA ASP A 29 -10.33 18.28 -15.38
C ASP A 29 -9.37 18.40 -16.57
N ARG A 30 -9.62 17.61 -17.61
CA ARG A 30 -8.87 17.65 -18.87
C ARG A 30 -9.85 17.63 -20.03
N PHE A 31 -9.63 18.52 -20.98
CA PHE A 31 -10.41 18.62 -22.21
C PHE A 31 -9.50 18.25 -23.38
N ILE A 32 -10.01 17.42 -24.29
CA ILE A 32 -9.26 16.93 -25.45
C ILE A 32 -10.12 17.13 -26.68
N THR A 33 -9.52 17.65 -27.73
CA THR A 33 -10.14 17.72 -29.06
C THR A 33 -9.87 16.42 -29.79
N ILE A 34 -10.93 15.65 -30.01
CA ILE A 34 -10.92 14.41 -30.79
C ILE A 34 -11.59 14.64 -32.14
N GLU A 35 -11.32 13.78 -33.11
CA GLU A 35 -12.04 13.84 -34.38
C GLU A 35 -13.53 13.54 -34.17
N LYS A 36 -14.40 14.15 -34.98
CA LYS A 36 -15.87 14.06 -34.82
C LYS A 36 -16.39 12.61 -34.80
N ASN A 37 -15.72 11.70 -35.51
CA ASN A 37 -16.11 10.31 -35.64
C ASN A 37 -15.30 9.36 -34.74
N GLU A 38 -14.37 9.87 -33.94
CA GLU A 38 -13.53 9.05 -33.06
C GLU A 38 -14.30 8.72 -31.76
N PRO A 39 -14.51 7.43 -31.42
CA PRO A 39 -15.15 7.04 -30.18
C PRO A 39 -14.21 7.26 -28.99
N PHE A 40 -14.73 7.82 -27.90
CA PHE A 40 -13.97 8.05 -26.68
C PHE A 40 -14.57 7.30 -25.49
N GLY A 41 -13.88 6.27 -25.01
CA GLY A 41 -14.34 5.42 -23.92
C GLY A 41 -13.59 5.62 -22.59
N PRO A 42 -14.05 4.97 -21.51
CA PRO A 42 -13.37 4.98 -20.21
C PRO A 42 -11.94 4.42 -20.25
N VAL A 43 -11.68 3.47 -21.14
CA VAL A 43 -10.35 2.87 -21.33
C VAL A 43 -9.38 3.90 -21.93
N ASP A 44 -9.85 4.72 -22.87
CA ASP A 44 -9.02 5.74 -23.51
C ASP A 44 -8.76 6.91 -22.57
N ALA A 45 -9.77 7.29 -21.77
CA ALA A 45 -9.59 8.25 -20.67
C ALA A 45 -8.53 7.77 -19.65
N ALA A 46 -8.53 6.48 -19.29
CA ALA A 46 -7.52 5.92 -18.38
C ALA A 46 -6.10 5.98 -18.97
N LYS A 47 -5.94 5.69 -20.27
CA LYS A 47 -4.65 5.82 -20.98
C LYS A 47 -4.11 7.25 -20.94
N ILE A 48 -4.97 8.24 -21.18
CA ILE A 48 -4.60 9.67 -21.10
C ILE A 48 -4.14 10.06 -19.69
N LEU A 49 -4.81 9.54 -18.67
CA LEU A 49 -4.46 9.78 -17.27
C LEU A 49 -3.25 8.95 -16.82
N LYS A 50 -2.77 8.01 -17.65
CA LYS A 50 -1.72 7.04 -17.33
C LYS A 50 -2.09 6.28 -16.05
N LEU A 51 -3.30 5.72 -16.04
CA LEU A 51 -3.90 4.93 -14.98
C LEU A 51 -4.51 3.66 -15.56
N GLU A 52 -4.74 2.67 -14.70
CA GLU A 52 -5.57 1.51 -15.01
C GLU A 52 -7.06 1.94 -15.07
N PRO A 53 -7.88 1.30 -15.93
CA PRO A 53 -9.31 1.52 -15.97
C PRO A 53 -10.01 1.23 -14.63
N ALA A 54 -11.07 1.99 -14.33
CA ALA A 54 -11.84 1.86 -13.09
C ALA A 54 -12.40 0.44 -12.83
N ALA A 55 -12.75 -0.30 -13.89
CA ALA A 55 -13.22 -1.67 -13.77
C ALA A 55 -12.11 -2.63 -13.31
N GLU A 56 -10.86 -2.40 -13.73
CA GLU A 56 -9.70 -3.21 -13.34
C GLU A 56 -9.28 -2.89 -11.90
N THR A 57 -9.34 -1.62 -11.50
CA THR A 57 -9.05 -1.22 -10.12
C THR A 57 -10.10 -1.73 -9.13
N LEU A 58 -11.38 -1.73 -9.51
CA LEU A 58 -12.44 -2.36 -8.70
C LEU A 58 -12.19 -3.85 -8.55
N LYS A 59 -11.87 -4.55 -9.66
CA LYS A 59 -11.55 -5.98 -9.61
C LYS A 59 -10.39 -6.29 -8.68
N SER A 60 -9.30 -5.52 -8.73
CA SER A 60 -8.16 -5.74 -7.82
C SER A 60 -8.48 -5.46 -6.34
N LEU A 61 -9.50 -4.65 -6.04
CA LEU A 61 -10.00 -4.44 -4.68
C LEU A 61 -10.94 -5.56 -4.21
N THR A 62 -11.77 -6.10 -5.11
CA THR A 62 -12.78 -7.12 -4.77
C THR A 62 -12.25 -8.54 -4.84
N GLU A 63 -11.36 -8.83 -5.79
CA GLU A 63 -10.81 -10.16 -5.99
C GLU A 63 -9.76 -10.42 -4.90
N PHE A 64 -10.06 -11.33 -3.98
CA PHE A 64 -9.03 -12.12 -3.29
C PHE A 64 -8.37 -13.03 -4.34
N ASN A 65 -7.59 -12.43 -5.24
CA ASN A 65 -7.00 -13.16 -6.34
C ASN A 65 -5.97 -14.13 -5.79
N LEU A 66 -6.33 -15.42 -5.69
CA LEU A 66 -5.38 -16.48 -5.37
C LEU A 66 -4.23 -16.48 -6.38
N GLU A 67 -4.48 -16.09 -7.63
CA GLU A 67 -3.46 -15.95 -8.68
C GLU A 67 -2.57 -14.73 -8.50
N GLU A 68 -3.08 -13.58 -8.02
CA GLU A 68 -2.22 -12.45 -7.64
C GLU A 68 -1.50 -12.69 -6.32
N ALA A 69 -2.10 -13.41 -5.38
CA ALA A 69 -1.43 -13.89 -4.18
C ALA A 69 -0.32 -14.87 -4.56
N GLN A 70 -0.55 -15.77 -5.52
CA GLN A 70 0.46 -16.67 -6.09
C GLN A 70 1.50 -15.93 -6.92
N LYS A 71 1.15 -14.91 -7.71
CA LYS A 71 2.12 -14.06 -8.43
C LYS A 71 2.92 -13.17 -7.47
N LYS A 72 2.31 -12.63 -6.42
CA LYS A 72 3.02 -11.92 -5.33
C LYS A 72 3.90 -12.89 -4.55
N GLN A 73 3.45 -14.11 -4.28
CA GLN A 73 4.27 -15.18 -3.70
C GLN A 73 5.43 -15.54 -4.64
N GLN A 74 5.20 -15.70 -5.94
CA GLN A 74 6.24 -15.96 -6.94
C GLN A 74 7.21 -14.80 -7.06
N LEU A 75 6.76 -13.54 -7.08
CA LEU A 75 7.64 -12.35 -7.04
C LEU A 75 8.41 -12.23 -5.72
N VAL A 76 7.84 -12.70 -4.61
CA VAL A 76 8.52 -12.82 -3.31
C VAL A 76 9.48 -14.01 -3.29
N GLU A 77 9.19 -15.07 -4.04
CA GLU A 77 10.08 -16.23 -4.24
C GLU A 77 11.26 -15.88 -5.17
N ASP A 78 11.02 -15.10 -6.23
CA ASP A 78 12.04 -14.57 -7.13
C ASP A 78 12.88 -13.50 -6.44
N LYS A 79 12.28 -12.75 -5.51
CA LYS A 79 12.97 -11.89 -4.53
C LYS A 79 13.16 -12.62 -3.21
N LYS A 80 13.57 -13.89 -3.20
CA LYS A 80 14.02 -14.58 -1.99
C LYS A 80 15.14 -13.76 -1.36
N ILE A 81 14.78 -12.88 -0.42
CA ILE A 81 15.72 -12.15 0.40
C ILE A 81 16.43 -13.23 1.21
N ASN A 82 17.70 -13.46 0.91
CA ASN A 82 18.48 -14.44 1.65
C ASN A 82 18.53 -14.02 3.12
N VAL A 83 17.87 -14.79 3.97
CA VAL A 83 17.87 -14.60 5.42
C VAL A 83 18.72 -15.68 6.03
N VAL A 84 19.76 -15.28 6.75
CA VAL A 84 20.64 -16.18 7.49
C VAL A 84 20.38 -15.99 8.98
N TYR A 85 20.11 -17.09 9.69
CA TYR A 85 19.98 -17.09 11.14
C TYR A 85 21.29 -17.56 11.77
N GLY A 86 21.75 -16.86 12.81
CA GLY A 86 22.92 -17.27 13.58
C GLY A 86 22.68 -18.55 14.39
N LYS A 87 23.73 -19.31 14.69
CA LYS A 87 23.63 -20.49 15.58
C LYS A 87 23.27 -20.04 17.00
N LYS A 88 22.17 -20.57 17.56
CA LYS A 88 21.74 -20.33 18.95
C LYS A 88 22.32 -21.39 19.89
N ARG A 89 23.00 -20.97 20.96
CA ARG A 89 23.43 -21.83 22.07
C ARG A 89 22.39 -21.81 23.20
N GLU A 90 22.43 -22.80 24.09
CA GLU A 90 21.44 -22.95 25.17
C GLU A 90 21.37 -21.73 26.11
N ALA A 91 22.49 -21.04 26.32
CA ALA A 91 22.55 -19.83 27.15
C ALA A 91 22.10 -18.54 26.43
N ASP A 92 21.85 -18.57 25.11
CA ASP A 92 21.58 -17.36 24.33
C ASP A 92 20.13 -16.89 24.49
N ARG A 93 19.98 -15.61 24.87
CA ARG A 93 18.66 -14.97 25.09
C ARG A 93 17.94 -14.59 23.80
N ALA A 94 18.67 -14.41 22.70
CA ALA A 94 18.11 -13.93 21.44
C ALA A 94 18.79 -14.60 20.23
N LEU A 95 18.05 -14.68 19.12
CA LEU A 95 18.53 -15.18 17.83
C LEU A 95 18.86 -13.99 16.92
N PHE A 96 20.05 -14.00 16.32
CA PHE A 96 20.42 -12.99 15.33
C PHE A 96 19.88 -13.36 13.95
N LYS A 97 19.19 -12.42 13.32
CA LYS A 97 18.64 -12.53 11.96
C LYS A 97 19.40 -11.57 11.05
N PHE A 98 20.06 -12.11 10.03
CA PHE A 98 20.76 -11.34 9.01
C PHE A 98 19.97 -11.39 7.71
N THR A 99 19.63 -10.24 7.15
CA THR A 99 18.92 -10.12 5.88
C THR A 99 19.86 -9.52 4.83
N VAL A 100 20.13 -10.24 3.75
CA VAL A 100 20.96 -9.75 2.65
C VAL A 100 20.24 -8.59 1.95
N LYS A 101 20.93 -7.47 1.76
CA LYS A 101 20.44 -6.29 1.05
C LYS A 101 21.54 -5.71 0.15
N ASN A 102 21.15 -5.04 -0.93
CA ASN A 102 22.06 -4.41 -1.89
C ASN A 102 22.64 -3.11 -1.34
N VAL A 103 23.95 -2.89 -1.56
CA VAL A 103 24.65 -1.67 -1.10
C VAL A 103 23.99 -0.43 -1.70
N GLY A 104 23.69 0.57 -0.85
CA GLY A 104 23.05 1.83 -1.25
C GLY A 104 21.57 1.94 -0.89
N GLU A 105 20.89 0.81 -0.64
CA GLU A 105 19.47 0.78 -0.25
C GLU A 105 19.25 0.59 1.26
N PHE A 106 20.31 0.36 2.03
CA PHE A 106 20.24 0.11 3.47
C PHE A 106 21.20 0.97 4.28
N GLY A 107 20.89 1.15 5.57
CA GLY A 107 21.65 2.00 6.49
C GLY A 107 21.01 3.37 6.71
N HIS A 108 21.36 4.05 7.80
CA HIS A 108 20.90 5.42 8.03
C HIS A 108 21.68 6.38 7.13
N ARG A 109 20.95 7.20 6.37
CA ARG A 109 21.57 8.18 5.47
C ARG A 109 22.39 9.19 6.28
N TYR A 110 23.63 9.44 5.85
CA TYR A 110 24.47 10.51 6.40
C TYR A 110 23.84 11.88 6.10
N GLY A 111 23.91 12.81 7.05
CA GLY A 111 23.39 14.17 6.88
C GLY A 111 21.86 14.30 6.92
N ALA A 112 21.12 13.23 7.24
CA ALA A 112 19.67 13.34 7.44
C ALA A 112 19.34 14.28 8.61
N SER A 113 18.48 15.27 8.35
CA SER A 113 18.10 16.28 9.36
C SER A 113 17.34 15.63 10.52
N ARG A 114 17.73 15.94 11.75
CA ARG A 114 17.03 15.50 12.97
C ARG A 114 15.72 16.29 13.10
N ARG A 115 14.59 15.60 12.93
CA ARG A 115 13.25 16.20 13.02
C ARG A 115 12.67 16.24 14.44
N ASP A 116 13.41 15.78 15.44
CA ASP A 116 12.89 15.65 16.80
C ASP A 116 12.33 16.99 17.31
N LYS A 117 13.00 18.12 17.05
CA LYS A 117 12.52 19.43 17.52
C LYS A 117 11.36 20.01 16.70
N LYS A 118 10.93 19.36 15.61
CA LYS A 118 9.87 19.88 14.73
C LYS A 118 8.50 19.35 15.15
N ILE A 119 7.45 20.10 14.83
CA ILE A 119 6.06 19.78 15.18
C ILE A 119 5.61 18.52 14.43
N ASP A 120 6.04 18.37 13.18
CA ASP A 120 5.79 17.21 12.31
C ASP A 120 6.72 16.02 12.59
N ARG A 121 7.15 15.85 13.85
CA ARG A 121 7.98 14.70 14.26
C ARG A 121 7.23 13.39 14.04
N ARG A 122 7.96 12.36 13.62
CA ARG A 122 7.38 11.04 13.39
C ARG A 122 7.27 10.26 14.70
N VAL A 123 6.05 9.83 15.00
CA VAL A 123 5.72 9.01 16.16
C VAL A 123 5.14 7.70 15.63
N GLY A 124 5.69 6.58 16.12
CA GLY A 124 5.20 5.25 15.83
C GLY A 124 4.89 4.50 17.12
N PHE A 125 4.51 3.24 16.97
CA PHE A 125 4.23 2.33 18.07
C PHE A 125 5.05 1.06 17.92
N ASP A 126 5.59 0.56 19.03
CA ASP A 126 6.24 -0.73 19.10
C ASP A 126 5.21 -1.88 19.08
N ALA A 127 5.65 -3.12 18.91
CA ALA A 127 4.81 -4.32 18.94
C ALA A 127 4.01 -4.46 20.25
N ALA A 128 4.52 -3.91 21.35
CA ALA A 128 3.83 -3.87 22.64
C ALA A 128 2.84 -2.68 22.79
N GLY A 129 2.61 -1.90 21.73
CA GLY A 129 1.72 -0.73 21.74
C GLY A 129 2.31 0.51 22.42
N ARG A 130 3.61 0.52 22.74
CA ARG A 130 4.28 1.67 23.36
C ARG A 130 4.62 2.71 22.30
N MET A 131 4.43 3.98 22.62
CA MET A 131 4.82 5.09 21.75
C MET A 131 6.35 5.16 21.62
N VAL A 132 6.86 5.21 20.40
CA VAL A 132 8.30 5.31 20.07
C VAL A 132 8.53 6.43 19.06
N TYR A 133 9.58 7.23 19.28
CA TYR A 133 9.99 8.22 18.30
C TYR A 133 10.74 7.55 17.17
N MET A 134 10.22 7.70 15.95
CA MET A 134 10.80 7.10 14.77
C MET A 134 11.80 8.04 14.12
N HIS A 135 12.93 7.51 13.70
CA HIS A 135 13.81 8.21 12.78
C HIS A 135 13.12 8.36 11.40
N PRO A 136 13.52 9.35 10.58
CA PRO A 136 12.94 9.55 9.26
C PRO A 136 13.00 8.24 8.44
N PRO A 137 11.91 7.86 7.74
CA PRO A 137 11.95 6.73 6.84
C PRO A 137 12.91 7.04 5.69
N GLN A 138 13.46 5.97 5.12
CA GLN A 138 14.35 6.01 3.97
C GLN A 138 13.59 6.17 2.67
#